data_AF-A0A147KJ39-F1
#
_entry.id   AF-A0A147KJ39-F1
#
_cell.length_a   1.000
_cell.length_b   1.000
_cell.length_c   1.000
_cell.angle_alpha   90.00
_cell.angle_beta   90.00
_cell.angle_gamma   90.00
#
_symmetry.space_group_name_H-M   'P 1'
#
loop_
_entity.id
_entity.type
_entity.pdbx_description
1 polymer ?
#
loop_
_entity_poly.entity_id
_entity_poly.type
_entity_poly.pdbx_seq_one_letter_code
_entity_poly.pdbx_strand_id
1 'polypeptide(L)'
;MSVTSKGVRTAIQGAFPVEFGTVFPHGAFALGVEAVANFETKRPEGDRETGLPFRPVEFEGMTVMPYVDDSGRRPRVAYSLRARGIKAPGAGGRRAAKDAA
;
A
#
# COMPACT_ATOMS: atom_id res chain seq x y z
N MET A 1 -34.68 2.47 22.36
CA MET A 1 -34.33 3.32 21.20
C MET A 1 -32.93 2.91 20.77
N SER A 2 -32.85 1.97 19.83
CA SER A 2 -31.60 1.28 19.49
C SER A 2 -30.96 1.96 18.29
N VAL A 3 -29.87 2.70 18.50
CA VAL A 3 -29.08 3.24 17.39
C VAL A 3 -28.14 2.13 16.92
N THR A 4 -28.59 1.36 15.93
CA THR A 4 -27.73 0.39 15.23
C THR A 4 -27.01 1.14 14.12
N SER A 5 -25.74 1.51 14.32
CA SER A 5 -24.89 1.93 13.20
C SER A 5 -24.55 0.68 12.38
N LYS A 6 -25.18 0.51 11.22
CA LYS A 6 -24.70 -0.40 10.17
C LYS A 6 -23.32 0.09 9.73
N GLY A 7 -22.29 -0.72 9.90
CA GLY A 7 -20.97 -0.47 9.34
C GLY A 7 -19.84 -0.62 10.34
N VAL A 8 -18.99 -1.62 10.09
CA VAL A 8 -17.62 -1.78 10.59
C VAL A 8 -17.50 -1.79 12.11
N ARG A 9 -17.54 -3.00 12.69
CA ARG A 9 -17.14 -3.22 14.09
C ARG A 9 -15.63 -3.47 14.13
N THR A 10 -14.86 -2.68 14.87
CA THR A 10 -13.43 -2.93 15.04
C THR A 10 -13.21 -4.28 15.72
N ALA A 11 -12.22 -5.06 15.26
CA ALA A 11 -11.95 -6.40 15.79
C ALA A 11 -11.02 -6.37 17.02
N ILE A 12 -10.15 -5.36 17.12
CA ILE A 12 -9.29 -5.09 18.27
C ILE A 12 -9.30 -3.59 18.57
N GLN A 13 -8.93 -3.18 19.79
CA GLN A 13 -8.87 -1.76 20.12
C GLN A 13 -7.69 -1.07 19.43
N GLY A 14 -7.99 -0.15 18.51
CA GLY A 14 -7.02 0.76 17.90
C GLY A 14 -6.26 0.19 16.70
N ALA A 15 -5.55 1.09 16.00
CA ALA A 15 -4.63 0.72 14.94
C ALA A 15 -3.24 0.47 15.52
N PHE A 16 -2.52 -0.53 15.01
CA PHE A 16 -1.16 -0.85 15.47
C PHE A 16 -0.12 -0.57 14.38
N PRO A 17 1.10 -0.16 14.77
CA PRO A 17 2.17 0.13 13.82
C PRO A 17 2.65 -1.15 13.12
N VAL A 18 3.03 -1.02 11.85
CA VAL A 18 3.61 -2.09 11.03
C VAL A 18 4.69 -1.51 10.13
N GLU A 19 5.69 -2.32 9.77
CA GLU A 19 6.74 -1.95 8.81
C GLU A 19 6.32 -2.31 7.38
N PHE A 20 6.76 -1.52 6.39
CA PHE A 20 6.46 -1.75 4.98
C PHE A 20 6.87 -3.16 4.53
N GLY A 21 8.10 -3.59 4.86
CA GLY A 21 8.60 -4.92 4.48
C GLY A 21 7.87 -6.09 5.16
N THR A 22 7.18 -5.85 6.27
CA THR A 22 6.34 -6.87 6.92
C THR A 22 5.02 -7.06 6.17
N VAL A 23 4.42 -5.96 5.71
CA VAL A 23 3.16 -5.98 4.97
C VAL A 23 3.38 -6.37 3.50
N PHE A 24 4.49 -5.93 2.92
CA PHE A 24 4.87 -6.12 1.53
C PHE A 24 6.28 -6.74 1.43
N PRO A 25 6.44 -8.03 1.79
CA PRO A 25 7.75 -8.68 1.82
C PRO A 25 8.43 -8.77 0.45
N HIS A 26 7.65 -8.71 -0.62
CA HIS A 26 8.14 -8.71 -2.00
C HIS A 26 8.00 -7.35 -2.68
N GLY A 27 7.73 -6.29 -1.90
CA GLY A 27 7.37 -4.98 -2.39
C GLY A 27 5.90 -4.87 -2.79
N ALA A 28 5.49 -3.65 -3.15
CA ALA A 28 4.16 -3.34 -3.63
C ALA A 28 4.24 -2.95 -5.11
N PHE A 29 3.40 -3.55 -5.95
CA PHE A 29 3.37 -3.32 -7.40
C PHE A 29 2.10 -2.57 -7.81
N ALA A 30 2.22 -1.64 -8.75
CA ALA A 30 1.07 -1.01 -9.38
C ALA A 30 0.65 -1.82 -10.62
N LEU A 31 -0.60 -2.31 -10.64
CA LEU A 31 -1.11 -3.22 -11.69
C LEU A 31 -1.71 -2.49 -12.90
N GLY A 32 -1.78 -1.16 -12.88
CA GLY A 32 -2.28 -0.35 -13.98
C GLY A 32 -1.78 1.08 -13.82
N VAL A 33 -0.79 1.45 -14.62
CA VAL A 33 -0.17 2.77 -14.59
C VAL A 33 -0.16 3.33 -16.00
N GLU A 34 -0.75 4.50 -16.15
CA GLU A 34 -0.60 5.32 -17.34
C GLU A 34 0.53 6.31 -17.08
N ALA A 35 1.43 6.47 -18.05
CA ALA A 35 2.54 7.39 -17.88
C ALA A 35 2.00 8.84 -17.81
N VAL A 36 2.43 9.57 -16.80
CA VAL A 36 2.02 10.97 -16.65
C VAL A 36 2.66 11.79 -17.76
N ALA A 37 1.85 12.51 -18.52
CA ALA A 37 2.33 13.44 -19.53
C ALA A 37 2.99 14.64 -18.86
N ASN A 38 4.26 14.89 -19.19
CA ASN A 38 4.89 16.16 -18.86
C ASN A 38 4.42 17.21 -19.89
N PHE A 39 3.70 18.23 -19.44
CA PHE A 39 3.10 19.25 -20.32
C PHE A 39 4.13 20.21 -20.94
N GLU A 40 5.31 20.35 -20.33
CA GLU A 40 6.39 21.20 -20.86
C GLU A 40 7.12 20.49 -22.02
N THR A 41 7.44 19.22 -21.84
CA THR A 41 8.23 18.44 -22.83
C THR A 41 7.37 17.58 -23.75
N LYS A 42 6.06 17.47 -23.49
CA LYS A 42 5.08 16.61 -24.19
C LYS A 42 5.48 15.13 -24.24
N ARG A 43 6.33 14.68 -23.32
CA ARG A 43 6.79 13.29 -23.22
C ARG A 43 6.28 12.67 -21.92
N PRO A 44 6.01 11.35 -21.91
CA PRO A 44 5.74 10.64 -20.68
C PRO A 44 6.95 10.74 -19.73
N GLU A 45 6.70 11.14 -18.49
CA GLU A 45 7.74 11.22 -17.45
C GLU A 45 7.70 9.95 -16.60
N GLY A 46 8.70 9.10 -16.79
CA GLY A 46 8.94 7.89 -16.01
C GLY A 46 10.22 8.00 -15.19
N ASP A 47 10.48 6.98 -14.37
CA ASP A 47 11.71 6.88 -13.62
C ASP A 47 12.87 6.48 -14.55
N ARG A 48 13.79 7.43 -14.79
CA ARG A 48 14.94 7.23 -15.66
C ARG A 48 15.93 6.17 -15.16
N GLU A 49 15.95 5.88 -13.87
CA GLU A 49 16.87 4.87 -13.31
C GLU A 49 16.33 3.44 -13.47
N THR A 50 15.02 3.25 -13.33
CA THR A 50 14.40 1.92 -13.36
C THR A 50 13.69 1.61 -14.67
N GLY A 51 13.45 2.61 -15.53
CA GLY A 51 12.68 2.47 -16.76
C GLY A 51 11.18 2.27 -16.53
N LEU A 52 10.73 2.33 -15.27
CA LEU A 52 9.32 2.19 -14.92
C LEU A 52 8.58 3.51 -15.21
N PRO A 53 7.29 3.45 -15.58
CA PRO A 53 6.48 4.64 -15.84
C PRO A 53 6.15 5.45 -14.57
N PHE A 54 6.69 5.06 -13.41
CA PHE A 54 6.59 5.77 -12.14
C PHE A 54 7.86 5.52 -11.31
N ARG A 55 8.11 6.39 -10.34
CA ARG A 55 9.19 6.20 -9.37
C ARG A 55 8.74 5.25 -8.25
N PRO A 56 9.47 4.16 -7.96
CA PRO A 56 9.16 3.31 -6.82
C PRO A 56 9.25 4.08 -5.50
N VAL A 57 8.44 3.71 -4.52
CA VAL A 57 8.41 4.31 -3.18
C VAL A 57 8.17 3.25 -2.10
N GLU A 58 8.62 3.54 -0.88
CA GLU A 58 8.23 2.82 0.34
C GLU A 58 7.29 3.70 1.18
N PHE A 59 6.33 3.07 1.88
CA PHE A 59 5.43 3.77 2.79
C PHE A 59 6.01 3.88 4.20
N GLU A 60 5.80 5.03 4.84
CA GLU A 60 6.27 5.30 6.19
C GLU A 60 5.13 5.49 7.20
N GLY A 61 5.43 5.17 8.46
CA GLY A 61 4.48 5.32 9.56
C GLY A 61 3.21 4.50 9.37
N MET A 62 3.36 3.31 8.77
CA MET A 62 2.24 2.45 8.45
C MET A 62 1.52 1.95 9.70
N THR A 63 0.20 1.85 9.61
CA THR A 63 -0.67 1.28 10.64
C THR A 63 -1.68 0.36 10.01
N VAL A 64 -2.12 -0.63 10.77
CA VAL A 64 -3.19 -1.53 10.38
C VAL A 64 -4.33 -1.49 11.40
N MET A 65 -5.56 -1.45 10.91
CA MET A 65 -6.77 -1.52 11.72
C MET A 65 -7.60 -2.73 11.27
N PRO A 66 -7.72 -3.78 12.08
CA PRO A 66 -8.58 -4.90 11.76
C PRO A 66 -10.02 -4.60 12.17
N TYR A 67 -10.97 -5.05 11.35
CA TYR A 67 -12.39 -4.88 11.59
C TYR A 67 -13.18 -6.09 11.09
N VAL A 68 -14.38 -6.27 11.61
CA VAL A 68 -15.35 -7.23 11.11
C VAL A 68 -16.17 -6.57 10.02
N ASP A 69 -16.10 -7.13 8.82
CA ASP A 69 -16.99 -6.82 7.71
C ASP A 69 -18.16 -7.80 7.73
N ASP A 70 -19.35 -7.29 8.06
CA ASP A 70 -20.63 -8.00 8.09
C ASP A 70 -21.51 -7.69 6.87
N SER A 71 -20.98 -7.00 5.85
CA SER A 71 -21.74 -6.62 4.65
C SER A 71 -22.07 -7.78 3.72
N GLY A 72 -21.34 -8.90 3.81
CA GLY A 72 -21.51 -10.09 2.99
C GLY A 72 -22.29 -11.23 3.67
N ARG A 73 -22.55 -12.32 2.94
CA ARG A 73 -23.28 -13.51 3.44
C ARG A 73 -22.59 -14.20 4.62
N ARG A 74 -21.27 -14.04 4.76
CA ARG A 74 -20.48 -14.54 5.88
C ARG A 74 -19.63 -13.40 6.42
N PRO A 75 -19.75 -13.05 7.72
CA PRO A 75 -18.87 -12.08 8.34
C PRO A 75 -17.41 -12.52 8.21
N ARG A 76 -16.52 -11.56 7.95
CA ARG A 76 -15.07 -11.81 7.87
C ARG A 76 -14.28 -10.75 8.63
N VAL A 77 -13.11 -11.12 9.12
CA VAL A 77 -12.12 -10.14 9.56
C VAL A 77 -11.45 -9.56 8.32
N ALA A 78 -11.41 -8.25 8.24
CA ALA A 78 -10.76 -7.46 7.20
C ALA A 78 -9.76 -6.49 7.84
N TYR A 79 -8.87 -5.92 7.01
CA TYR A 79 -7.83 -5.02 7.46
C TYR A 79 -7.85 -3.73 6.63
N SER A 80 -7.70 -2.59 7.30
CA SER A 80 -7.39 -1.30 6.66
C SER A 80 -5.94 -0.97 6.94
N LEU A 81 -5.17 -0.68 5.89
CA LEU A 81 -3.79 -0.20 5.98
C LEU A 81 -3.78 1.31 5.74
N ARG A 82 -3.03 2.05 6.55
CA ARG A 82 -2.80 3.50 6.36
C ARG A 82 -1.33 3.81 6.48
N ALA A 83 -0.82 4.67 5.60
CA ALA A 83 0.51 5.23 5.67
C ALA A 83 0.44 6.72 6.02
N ARG A 84 1.51 7.27 6.62
CA ARG A 84 1.65 8.70 6.92
C ARG A 84 2.62 9.43 6.00
N GLY A 85 3.49 8.69 5.31
CA GLY A 85 4.46 9.25 4.39
C GLY A 85 4.86 8.28 3.30
N ILE A 86 5.63 8.80 2.35
CA ILE A 86 6.29 8.07 1.27
C ILE A 86 7.77 8.48 1.24
N LYS A 87 8.66 7.53 0.95
CA LYS A 87 10.08 7.80 0.73
C LYS A 87 10.61 7.03 -0.47
N ALA A 88 11.81 7.40 -0.93
CA ALA A 88 12.55 6.59 -1.89
C ALA A 88 12.84 5.19 -1.29
N PRO A 89 12.87 4.12 -2.11
CA PRO A 89 13.15 2.78 -1.62
C PRO A 89 14.53 2.70 -0.96
N GLY A 90 14.63 2.00 0.17
CA GLY A 90 15.90 1.72 0.81
C GLY A 90 16.72 0.69 0.02
N ALA A 91 18.04 0.69 0.21
CA ALA A 91 18.96 -0.27 -0.43
C ALA A 91 18.66 -1.76 -0.12
N GLY A 92 17.74 -2.05 0.81
CA GLY A 92 17.33 -3.40 1.22
C GLY A 92 16.46 -4.16 0.21
N GLY A 93 15.76 -3.48 -0.71
CA GLY A 93 14.92 -4.13 -1.72
C GLY A 93 15.68 -4.74 -2.92
N ARG A 94 16.95 -4.35 -3.14
CA ARG A 94 17.73 -4.79 -4.31
C ARG A 94 18.27 -6.22 -4.24
N ARG A 95 18.38 -6.83 -3.04
CA ARG A 95 18.98 -8.17 -2.91
C ARG A 95 18.04 -9.30 -3.32
N ALA A 96 16.73 -9.17 -3.07
CA ALA A 96 15.77 -10.23 -3.38
C ALA A 96 15.51 -10.43 -4.89
N ALA A 97 15.76 -9.42 -5.73
CA ALA A 97 15.58 -9.53 -7.18
C ALA A 97 16.76 -10.20 -7.91
N LYS A 98 17.93 -10.32 -7.26
CA LYS A 98 19.13 -10.93 -7.89
C LYS A 98 19.21 -12.45 -7.68
N ASP A 99 18.53 -12.98 -6.69
CA ASP A 99 18.60 -14.41 -6.33
C ASP A 99 17.52 -15.27 -7.01
N ALA A 100 16.80 -14.72 -8.00
CA ALA A 100 15.69 -15.36 -8.70
C ALA A 100 15.91 -15.55 -10.22
N ALA A 101 17.16 -15.49 -10.70
CA ALA A 101 17.53 -15.67 -12.10
C ALA A 101 18.63 -16.72 -12.27
#